data_AF-A0AAU2MFJ8-F1
#
_entry.id   AF-A0AAU2MFJ8-F1
#
_cell.length_a   1.000
_cell.length_b   1.000
_cell.length_c   1.000
_cell.angle_alpha   90.00
_cell.angle_beta   90.00
_cell.angle_gamma   90.00
#
_symmetry.space_group_name_H-M   'P 1'
#
loop_
_entity.id
_entity.type
_entity.pdbx_description
1 polymer ?
#
loop_
_entity_poly.entity_id
_entity_poly.type
_entity_poly.pdbx_seq_one_letter_code
_entity_poly.pdbx_strand_id
1 'polypeptide(L)'
;MQCASGHNCDPIPGNIKFGTGLCRKCAGLAWDVFYVLINEDAGTVKFGITSGSPRPRLAVHARDGYQLVVRLLTGLPDDVALSLERAARTELLDAGHVPVRGREYFSASLVQSVLDTVDHHPR
;
A
#
# COMPACT_ATOMS: atom_id res chain seq x y z
N MET A 1 9.84 -14.84 1.29
CA MET A 1 9.53 -16.23 0.84
C MET A 1 9.45 -16.22 -0.68
N GLN A 2 9.69 -17.33 -1.38
CA GLN A 2 9.45 -17.42 -2.83
C GLN A 2 8.43 -18.53 -3.12
N CYS A 3 7.54 -18.34 -4.10
CA CYS A 3 6.62 -19.41 -4.53
C CYS A 3 7.29 -20.40 -5.49
N ALA A 4 6.60 -21.49 -5.84
CA ALA A 4 7.13 -22.51 -6.75
C ALA A 4 7.52 -21.96 -8.14
N SER A 5 6.94 -20.83 -8.55
CA SER A 5 7.29 -20.11 -9.78
C SER A 5 8.43 -19.09 -9.60
N GLY A 6 9.06 -19.01 -8.43
CA GLY A 6 10.17 -18.10 -8.14
C GLY A 6 9.77 -16.66 -7.76
N HIS A 7 8.48 -16.32 -7.69
CA HIS A 7 8.07 -14.97 -7.30
C HIS A 7 8.28 -14.70 -5.82
N ASN A 8 8.71 -13.48 -5.49
CA ASN A 8 8.80 -13.01 -4.11
C ASN A 8 7.42 -12.92 -3.48
N CYS A 9 7.23 -13.66 -2.40
CA CYS A 9 6.01 -13.80 -1.64
C CYS A 9 6.24 -13.32 -0.22
N ASP A 10 5.27 -12.56 0.28
CA ASP A 10 5.20 -12.13 1.67
C ASP A 10 3.79 -12.39 2.20
N PRO A 11 3.46 -13.68 2.39
CA PRO A 11 2.14 -14.08 2.86
C PRO A 11 1.98 -13.67 4.33
N ILE A 12 0.83 -13.08 4.64
CA ILE A 12 0.37 -12.88 6.00
C ILE A 12 -0.74 -13.91 6.29
N PRO A 13 -0.85 -14.46 7.52
CA PRO A 13 -1.75 -15.58 7.83
C PRO A 13 -3.22 -15.38 7.39
N GLY A 14 -3.71 -14.14 7.38
CA GLY A 14 -5.04 -13.79 6.91
C GLY A 14 -5.27 -14.08 5.42
N ASN A 15 -4.25 -13.98 4.58
CA ASN A 15 -4.37 -14.22 3.14
C ASN A 15 -4.47 -15.71 2.79
N ILE A 16 -3.91 -16.57 3.64
CA ILE A 16 -3.93 -18.03 3.45
C ILE A 16 -5.37 -18.59 3.62
N LYS A 17 -6.20 -17.96 4.47
CA LYS A 17 -7.57 -18.41 4.77
C LYS A 17 -8.57 -18.25 3.62
N PHE A 18 -8.30 -17.37 2.64
CA PHE A 18 -9.24 -17.03 1.56
C PHE A 18 -8.86 -17.62 0.19
N GLY A 19 -7.97 -18.61 0.12
CA GLY A 19 -7.65 -19.33 -1.13
C GLY A 19 -6.88 -18.50 -2.16
N THR A 20 -6.50 -17.27 -1.84
CA THR A 20 -5.48 -16.53 -2.59
C THR A 20 -4.14 -17.10 -2.16
N GLY A 21 -3.60 -18.03 -2.96
CA GLY A 21 -2.39 -18.77 -2.60
C GLY A 21 -1.23 -17.87 -2.14
N LEU A 22 -0.23 -18.49 -1.52
CA LEU A 22 0.99 -17.83 -1.03
C LEU A 22 1.65 -16.85 -2.03
N CYS A 23 1.40 -17.06 -3.33
CA CYS A 23 1.92 -16.28 -4.44
C CYS A 23 0.85 -15.40 -5.09
N ARG A 24 0.91 -14.10 -4.83
CA ARG A 24 -0.09 -13.13 -5.30
C ARG A 24 -0.02 -12.87 -6.81
N LYS A 25 1.18 -12.97 -7.41
CA LYS A 25 1.34 -12.98 -8.87
C LYS A 25 0.66 -14.20 -9.51
N CYS A 26 0.84 -15.39 -8.93
CA CYS A 26 0.12 -16.59 -9.41
C CYS A 26 -1.40 -16.49 -9.17
N ALA A 27 -1.85 -15.66 -8.22
CA ALA A 27 -3.25 -15.34 -8.02
C ALA A 27 -3.79 -14.27 -8.99
N GLY A 28 -3.00 -13.84 -9.99
CA GLY A 28 -3.40 -12.90 -11.03
C GLY A 28 -3.43 -11.43 -10.59
N LEU A 29 -2.74 -11.08 -9.50
CA LEU A 29 -2.71 -9.71 -8.99
C LEU A 29 -1.45 -9.00 -9.51
N ALA A 30 -1.62 -8.00 -10.38
CA ALA A 30 -0.53 -7.25 -11.03
C ALA A 30 0.16 -6.25 -10.09
N TRP A 31 -0.59 -5.68 -9.14
CA TRP A 31 -0.06 -4.73 -8.15
C TRP A 31 0.65 -3.55 -8.81
N ASP A 32 0.01 -3.02 -9.84
CA ASP A 32 0.49 -1.94 -10.70
C ASP A 32 0.03 -0.56 -10.23
N VAL A 33 -0.65 -0.48 -9.09
CA VAL A 33 -1.16 0.78 -8.53
C VAL A 33 -0.72 0.97 -7.09
N PHE A 34 -0.17 2.14 -6.79
CA PHE A 34 0.10 2.64 -5.44
C PHE A 34 -0.68 3.93 -5.19
N TYR A 35 -1.24 4.10 -4.00
CA TYR A 35 -1.97 5.31 -3.62
C TYR A 35 -1.65 5.76 -2.19
N VAL A 36 -1.82 7.08 -1.96
CA VAL A 36 -1.78 7.72 -0.64
C VAL A 36 -3.02 8.60 -0.51
N LEU A 37 -3.76 8.39 0.58
CA LEU A 37 -5.03 9.02 0.88
C LEU A 37 -4.99 9.70 2.25
N ILE A 38 -5.75 10.77 2.43
CA ILE A 38 -5.94 11.43 3.71
C ILE A 38 -7.43 11.37 4.08
N ASN A 39 -7.68 11.09 5.35
CA ASN A 39 -8.94 11.39 6.02
C ASN A 39 -8.68 12.60 6.93
N GLU A 40 -9.20 13.76 6.52
CA GLU A 40 -8.96 15.03 7.20
C GLU A 40 -9.68 15.07 8.56
N ASP A 41 -10.91 14.56 8.63
CA ASP A 41 -11.71 14.50 9.86
C ASP A 41 -11.04 13.64 10.94
N ALA A 42 -10.45 12.51 10.54
CA ALA A 42 -9.74 11.60 11.44
C ALA A 42 -8.28 12.02 11.69
N GLY A 43 -7.74 12.96 10.90
CA GLY A 43 -6.33 13.34 10.95
C GLY A 43 -5.38 12.19 10.61
N THR A 44 -5.76 11.33 9.65
CA THR A 44 -4.97 10.13 9.29
C THR A 44 -4.58 10.09 7.82
N VAL A 45 -3.38 9.58 7.55
CA VAL A 45 -2.92 9.19 6.21
C VAL A 45 -2.97 7.67 6.07
N LYS A 46 -3.44 7.19 4.91
CA LYS A 46 -3.43 5.79 4.52
C LYS A 46 -2.71 5.65 3.18
N PHE A 47 -1.75 4.75 3.09
CA PHE A 47 -1.20 4.31 1.82
C PHE A 47 -1.55 2.84 1.54
N GLY A 48 -1.41 2.40 0.29
CA GLY A 48 -1.58 1.00 -0.08
C GLY A 48 -1.57 0.78 -1.58
N ILE A 49 -1.74 -0.49 -1.95
CA ILE A 49 -1.66 -0.95 -3.34
C ILE A 49 -2.94 -1.62 -3.84
N THR A 50 -3.13 -1.64 -5.15
CA THR A 50 -4.18 -2.41 -5.82
C THR A 50 -3.76 -2.81 -7.24
N SER A 51 -4.63 -3.51 -7.98
CA SER A 51 -4.38 -3.95 -9.36
C SER A 51 -5.40 -3.38 -10.32
N GLY A 52 -4.94 -3.00 -11.51
CA GLY A 52 -5.77 -2.49 -12.59
C GLY A 52 -6.45 -1.17 -12.20
N SER A 53 -7.76 -1.07 -12.38
CA SER A 53 -8.48 0.17 -12.09
C SER A 53 -8.53 0.46 -10.57
N PRO A 54 -7.98 1.59 -10.10
CA PRO A 54 -8.03 1.93 -8.68
C PRO A 54 -9.41 2.43 -8.25
N ARG A 55 -10.29 2.82 -9.19
CA ARG A 55 -11.56 3.50 -8.90
C ARG A 55 -12.45 2.75 -7.90
N PRO A 56 -12.69 1.43 -8.03
CA PRO A 56 -13.53 0.69 -7.07
C PRO A 56 -12.92 0.69 -5.67
N ARG A 57 -11.59 0.53 -5.56
CA ARG A 57 -10.88 0.51 -4.29
C ARG A 57 -10.92 1.87 -3.61
N LEU A 58 -10.66 2.94 -4.36
CA LEU A 58 -10.72 4.31 -3.87
C LEU A 58 -12.15 4.71 -3.47
N ALA A 59 -13.16 4.26 -4.21
CA ALA A 59 -14.57 4.52 -3.87
C ALA A 59 -15.03 3.82 -2.58
N VAL A 60 -14.38 2.71 -2.19
CA VAL A 60 -14.60 2.10 -0.86
C VAL A 60 -13.95 2.97 0.22
N HIS A 61 -12.67 3.34 0.05
CA HIS A 61 -11.97 4.18 1.03
C HIS A 61 -12.60 5.56 1.21
N ALA A 62 -13.13 6.15 0.15
CA ALA A 62 -13.84 7.43 0.21
C ALA A 62 -15.09 7.37 1.12
N ARG A 63 -15.78 6.21 1.16
CA ARG A 63 -16.90 5.99 2.11
C ARG A 63 -16.44 5.90 3.56
N ASP A 64 -15.19 5.51 3.79
CA ASP A 64 -14.53 5.49 5.10
C ASP A 64 -13.85 6.83 5.45
N GLY A 65 -14.13 7.90 4.70
CA GLY A 65 -13.62 9.25 4.92
C GLY A 65 -12.27 9.56 4.27
N TYR A 66 -11.64 8.62 3.55
CA TYR A 66 -10.39 8.85 2.82
C TYR A 66 -10.67 9.45 1.43
N GLN A 67 -11.17 10.69 1.42
CA GLN A 67 -11.64 11.36 0.19
C GLN A 67 -10.52 12.10 -0.55
N LEU A 68 -9.48 12.53 0.16
CA LEU A 68 -8.37 13.27 -0.44
C LEU A 68 -7.29 12.30 -0.93
N VAL A 69 -7.11 12.23 -2.25
CA VAL A 69 -6.02 11.47 -2.89
C VAL A 69 -4.82 12.40 -3.07
N VAL A 70 -3.75 12.20 -2.30
CA VAL A 70 -2.55 13.06 -2.39
C VAL A 70 -1.47 12.47 -3.30
N ARG A 71 -1.49 11.16 -3.54
CA ARG A 71 -0.64 10.49 -4.54
C ARG A 71 -1.38 9.29 -5.13
N LEU A 72 -1.27 9.16 -6.46
CA LEU A 72 -1.78 8.00 -7.20
C LEU A 72 -0.79 7.69 -8.32
N LEU A 73 -0.22 6.50 -8.30
CA LEU A 73 0.69 5.98 -9.32
C LEU A 73 0.04 4.73 -9.92
N THR A 74 -0.02 4.64 -11.24
CA THR A 74 -0.69 3.56 -11.97
C THR A 74 0.23 3.02 -13.07
N GLY A 75 0.04 1.76 -13.48
CA GLY A 75 0.89 1.14 -14.49
C GLY A 75 2.34 0.93 -14.01
N LEU A 76 2.52 0.80 -12.68
CA LEU A 76 3.81 0.51 -12.10
C LEU A 76 4.29 -0.88 -12.55
N PRO A 77 5.60 -1.05 -12.79
CA PRO A 77 6.16 -2.36 -13.03
C PRO A 77 5.93 -3.31 -11.85
N ASP A 78 6.03 -4.60 -12.14
CA ASP A 78 5.98 -5.67 -11.15
C ASP A 78 6.81 -5.36 -9.91
N ASP A 79 6.23 -5.62 -8.73
CA ASP A 79 6.84 -5.44 -7.40
C ASP A 79 7.17 -3.98 -7.01
N VAL A 80 7.06 -2.99 -7.91
CA VAL A 80 7.35 -1.58 -7.60
C VAL A 80 6.32 -1.03 -6.62
N ALA A 81 5.02 -1.23 -6.82
CA ALA A 81 4.01 -0.74 -5.88
C ALA A 81 4.19 -1.35 -4.47
N LEU A 82 4.54 -2.64 -4.40
CA LEU A 82 4.84 -3.32 -3.15
C LEU A 82 6.09 -2.75 -2.47
N SER A 83 7.11 -2.43 -3.27
CA SER A 83 8.35 -1.83 -2.77
C SER A 83 8.09 -0.44 -2.20
N LEU A 84 7.25 0.37 -2.86
CA LEU A 84 6.81 1.68 -2.37
C LEU A 84 6.03 1.57 -1.04
N GLU A 85 5.06 0.66 -0.95
CA GLU A 85 4.28 0.43 0.28
C GLU A 85 5.18 0.02 1.45
N ARG A 86 6.15 -0.86 1.18
CA ARG A 86 7.13 -1.30 2.18
C ARG A 86 8.07 -0.19 2.59
N ALA A 87 8.62 0.55 1.64
CA ALA A 87 9.53 1.65 1.92
C ALA A 87 8.87 2.71 2.79
N ALA A 88 7.68 3.16 2.40
CA ALA A 88 6.90 4.12 3.20
C ALA A 88 6.64 3.59 4.62
N ARG A 89 6.28 2.31 4.75
CA ARG A 89 6.06 1.71 6.08
C ARG A 89 7.34 1.58 6.90
N THR A 90 8.43 1.10 6.30
CA THR A 90 9.71 0.88 6.99
C THR A 90 10.28 2.20 7.45
N GLU A 91 10.30 3.23 6.61
CA GLU A 91 10.78 4.57 6.96
C GLU A 91 10.06 5.11 8.21
N LEU A 92 8.72 5.04 8.21
CA LEU A 92 7.95 5.52 9.36
C LEU A 92 8.22 4.72 10.64
N LEU A 93 8.40 3.40 10.53
CA LEU A 93 8.69 2.56 11.68
C LEU A 93 10.11 2.78 12.22
N ASP A 94 11.10 2.93 11.33
CA ASP A 94 12.49 3.20 11.69
C ASP A 94 12.65 4.59 12.32
N ALA A 95 11.82 5.56 11.92
CA ALA A 95 11.68 6.86 12.55
C ALA A 95 10.91 6.83 13.90
N GLY A 96 10.45 5.64 14.34
CA GLY A 96 9.76 5.44 15.63
C GLY A 96 8.27 5.78 15.61
N HIS A 97 7.66 6.00 14.44
CA HIS A 97 6.22 6.25 14.35
C HIS A 97 5.42 4.95 14.43
N VAL A 98 4.31 5.00 15.16
CA VAL A 98 3.40 3.86 15.29
C VAL A 98 2.13 4.06 14.45
N PRO A 99 1.61 3.00 13.80
CA PRO A 99 0.33 3.09 13.10
C PRO A 99 -0.80 3.41 14.08
N VAL A 100 -1.70 4.33 13.69
CA VAL A 100 -2.91 4.65 14.45
C VAL A 100 -3.97 3.53 14.35
N ARG A 101 -3.91 2.73 13.28
CA ARG A 101 -4.79 1.60 13.00
C ARG A 101 -4.10 0.63 12.06
N GLY A 102 -4.19 -0.67 12.31
CA GLY A 102 -3.61 -1.67 11.40
C GLY A 102 -2.13 -1.44 11.12
N ARG A 103 -1.71 -1.54 9.85
CA ARG A 103 -0.29 -1.41 9.43
C ARG A 103 0.01 -0.21 8.54
N GLU A 104 -1.02 0.39 7.96
CA GLU A 104 -0.92 1.32 6.83
C GLU A 104 -1.52 2.69 7.16
N TYR A 105 -2.04 2.87 8.38
CA TYR A 105 -2.71 4.09 8.81
C TYR A 105 -1.83 4.80 9.83
N PHE A 106 -1.43 6.02 9.51
CA PHE A 106 -0.55 6.85 10.34
C PHE A 106 -1.15 8.23 10.55
N SER A 107 -0.56 9.02 11.45
CA SER A 107 -0.94 10.44 11.61
C SER A 107 -0.81 11.19 10.28
N ALA A 108 -1.79 12.02 9.93
CA ALA A 108 -1.73 12.87 8.74
C ALA A 108 -0.53 13.82 8.74
N SER A 109 0.05 14.12 9.91
CA SER A 109 1.29 14.90 10.03
C SER A 109 2.49 14.25 9.32
N LEU A 110 2.43 12.95 9.05
CA LEU A 110 3.49 12.17 8.39
C LEU A 110 3.32 12.08 6.88
N VAL A 111 2.34 12.77 6.29
CA VAL A 111 2.09 12.71 4.84
C VAL A 111 3.33 13.10 4.03
N GLN A 112 4.07 14.13 4.44
CA GLN A 112 5.26 14.58 3.70
C GLN A 112 6.38 13.54 3.76
N SER A 113 6.58 12.88 4.90
CA SER A 113 7.55 11.77 5.01
C SER A 113 7.18 10.61 4.09
N VAL A 114 5.88 10.27 4.00
CA VAL A 114 5.40 9.23 3.06
C VAL A 114 5.66 9.64 1.62
N LEU A 115 5.31 10.88 1.25
CA LEU A 115 5.49 11.39 -0.12
C LEU A 115 6.97 11.43 -0.53
N ASP A 116 7.82 11.97 0.34
CA ASP A 116 9.28 12.03 0.11
C ASP A 116 9.86 10.63 -0.14
N THR A 117 9.50 9.67 0.73
CA THR A 117 9.95 8.28 0.59
C THR A 117 9.57 7.70 -0.76
N VAL A 118 8.32 7.86 -1.20
CA VAL A 118 7.84 7.22 -2.44
C VAL A 118 8.28 7.95 -3.70
N ASP A 119 8.56 9.24 -3.61
CA ASP A 119 9.03 10.04 -4.74
C ASP A 119 10.53 9.86 -4.99
N HIS A 120 11.32 9.60 -3.94
CA HIS A 120 12.74 9.29 -4.06
C HIS A 120 13.05 7.79 -4.19
N HIS A 121 12.06 6.91 -4.01
CA HIS A 121 12.27 5.48 -4.19
C HIS A 121 12.50 5.12 -5.67
N PRO A 122 13.51 4.29 -5.99
CA PRO A 122 13.74 3.82 -7.36
C PRO A 122 12.54 3.04 -7.91
N ARG A 123 12.23 3.22 -9.20
CA ARG A 123 11.07 2.67 -9.91
C ARG A 123 11.50 1.92 -11.16
#